data_AF-A0A6N3B2C7-F1
#
_entry.id   AF-A0A6N3B2C7-F1
#
_cell.length_a   1.000
_cell.length_b   1.000
_cell.length_c   1.000
_cell.angle_alpha   90.00
_cell.angle_beta   90.00
_cell.angle_gamma   90.00
#
_symmetry.space_group_name_H-M   'P 1'
#
loop_
_entity.id
_entity.type
_entity.pdbx_description
1 polymer ?
#
loop_
_entity_poly.entity_id
_entity_poly.type
_entity_poly.pdbx_seq_one_letter_code
_entity_poly.pdbx_strand_id
1 'polypeptide(L)'
;MKKDNKSLLDFTYDVKSESNDISKVKCVGILADKIYDYTSFEILQFGVKNEDFFIRTINEEKYKVGSEVCIDEVSLCYDYIGIKDDETINALASYNNKNRKGEILVEANGRKVYLKGKNTSANVSKYNESNYLMLYKEFEGYFNSIIYSSDRVSVFKHGLRYFVDGLEINIKGKIGDKPFEGVKSYKKNNSNEITPIEITKLDVLGDYRYRDDKNQLCSYSESGLNLSTVNLYGDLLIPKDKKRIKLTVKLEPCLSIEDVEPILKYDGGSTISAVVKYSFLTTHNIYHSTKESLGVFIDSNGIKYRKVNIYGDK
;
A
#
# COMPACT_ATOMS: atom_id res chain seq x y z
N MET A 1 -21.49 -29.09 9.14
CA MET A 1 -20.29 -29.93 9.37
C MET A 1 -19.28 -29.61 8.29
N LYS A 2 -18.05 -29.32 8.72
CA LYS A 2 -16.78 -29.19 7.97
C LYS A 2 -16.69 -28.15 6.83
N LYS A 3 -16.05 -27.04 7.20
CA LYS A 3 -15.10 -26.27 6.36
C LYS A 3 -14.11 -27.23 5.70
N ASP A 4 -13.72 -26.92 4.46
CA ASP A 4 -12.35 -27.18 4.01
C ASP A 4 -11.86 -25.99 3.18
N ASN A 5 -11.01 -25.21 3.84
CA ASN A 5 -10.07 -24.27 3.22
C ASN A 5 -9.07 -25.10 2.41
N LYS A 6 -8.98 -24.85 1.10
CA LYS A 6 -7.74 -25.11 0.36
C LYS A 6 -7.09 -23.77 0.04
N SER A 7 -6.18 -23.38 0.92
CA SER A 7 -5.11 -22.46 0.60
C SER A 7 -4.03 -23.18 -0.20
N LEU A 8 -3.14 -22.36 -0.77
CA LEU A 8 -1.89 -22.65 -1.48
C LEU A 8 -2.06 -22.83 -2.99
N LEU A 9 -1.71 -21.76 -3.70
CA LEU A 9 -1.09 -21.86 -5.02
C LEU A 9 0.10 -22.82 -4.89
N ASP A 10 -0.12 -24.08 -5.23
CA ASP A 10 0.95 -24.98 -5.61
C ASP A 10 1.55 -24.43 -6.91
N PHE A 11 2.68 -23.73 -6.80
CA PHE A 11 3.55 -23.54 -7.95
C PHE A 11 4.20 -24.89 -8.28
N THR A 12 3.48 -25.74 -9.01
CA THR A 12 4.09 -26.92 -9.62
C THR A 12 4.85 -26.44 -10.87
N TYR A 13 6.16 -26.24 -10.73
CA TYR A 13 7.02 -26.13 -11.92
C TYR A 13 7.21 -27.53 -12.48
N ASP A 14 6.65 -27.79 -13.66
CA ASP A 14 6.99 -28.97 -14.46
C ASP A 14 8.43 -28.80 -14.98
N VAL A 15 9.40 -29.25 -14.18
CA VAL A 15 10.80 -29.36 -14.63
C VAL A 15 10.88 -30.60 -15.53
N LYS A 16 10.74 -30.41 -16.84
CA LYS A 16 11.18 -31.42 -17.81
C LYS A 16 12.70 -31.51 -17.77
N SER A 17 13.20 -32.44 -16.95
CA SER A 17 14.60 -32.86 -16.95
C SER A 17 14.84 -33.76 -18.17
N GLU A 18 15.79 -33.39 -19.03
CA GLU A 18 16.41 -34.32 -20.00
C GLU A 18 17.68 -34.98 -19.44
N SER A 19 17.90 -34.94 -18.12
CA SER A 19 19.10 -35.45 -17.48
C SER A 19 18.74 -36.35 -16.29
N ASN A 20 18.70 -37.66 -16.54
CA ASN A 20 18.45 -38.70 -15.54
C ASN A 20 19.73 -39.12 -14.78
N ASP A 21 20.83 -38.38 -14.89
CA ASP A 21 22.12 -38.78 -14.33
C ASP A 21 22.58 -37.86 -13.18
N ILE A 22 22.21 -38.24 -11.96
CA ILE A 22 22.59 -37.53 -10.73
C ILE A 22 24.11 -37.43 -10.53
N SER A 23 24.91 -38.27 -11.19
CA SER A 23 26.38 -38.23 -11.10
C SER A 23 27.01 -36.98 -11.74
N LYS A 24 26.26 -36.26 -12.58
CA LYS A 24 26.69 -35.03 -13.26
C LYS A 24 26.27 -33.76 -12.52
N VAL A 25 25.54 -33.89 -11.41
CA VAL A 25 24.94 -32.77 -10.70
C VAL A 25 25.88 -32.27 -9.61
N LYS A 26 26.12 -30.95 -9.59
CA LYS A 26 26.98 -30.33 -8.57
C LYS A 26 26.14 -29.92 -7.37
N CYS A 27 26.50 -30.39 -6.18
CA CYS A 27 25.91 -29.90 -4.94
C CYS A 27 26.56 -28.56 -4.55
N VAL A 28 25.75 -27.52 -4.37
CA VAL A 28 26.16 -26.19 -3.92
C VAL A 28 25.40 -25.86 -2.64
N GLY A 29 26.14 -25.51 -1.58
CA GLY A 29 25.54 -24.98 -0.37
C GLY A 29 25.04 -23.56 -0.60
N ILE A 30 23.75 -23.32 -0.37
CA ILE A 30 23.16 -21.99 -0.35
C ILE A 30 22.68 -21.63 1.05
N LEU A 31 22.57 -20.35 1.34
CA LEU A 31 21.94 -19.85 2.56
C LEU A 31 20.57 -19.28 2.20
N ALA A 32 19.51 -20.01 2.53
CA ALA A 32 18.13 -19.63 2.23
C ALA A 32 17.44 -19.02 3.45
N ASP A 33 16.48 -18.12 3.21
CA ASP A 33 15.52 -17.72 4.23
C ASP A 33 14.44 -18.81 4.35
N LYS A 34 14.35 -19.40 5.53
CA LYS A 34 13.26 -20.30 5.91
C LYS A 34 12.27 -19.54 6.77
N ILE A 35 11.03 -19.47 6.30
CA ILE A 35 9.91 -19.00 7.12
C ILE A 35 9.66 -20.04 8.20
N TYR A 36 9.78 -19.63 9.46
CA TYR A 36 9.56 -20.51 10.61
C TYR A 36 8.08 -20.54 10.99
N ASP A 37 7.48 -19.37 11.08
CA ASP A 37 6.05 -19.20 11.33
C ASP A 37 5.55 -17.95 10.62
N TYR A 38 4.26 -17.95 10.31
CA TYR A 38 3.59 -16.95 9.51
C TYR A 38 2.15 -16.76 10.00
N THR A 39 1.75 -15.50 10.10
CA THR A 39 0.36 -15.11 10.30
C THR A 39 -0.02 -14.06 9.28
N SER A 40 -1.28 -14.07 8.89
CA SER A 40 -1.86 -13.06 8.03
C SER A 40 -3.26 -12.73 8.47
N PHE A 41 -3.63 -11.48 8.28
CA PHE A 41 -4.98 -11.01 8.51
C PHE A 41 -5.32 -9.94 7.49
N GLU A 42 -6.60 -9.87 7.21
CA GLU A 42 -7.18 -8.99 6.21
C GLU A 42 -8.15 -8.04 6.88
N ILE A 43 -8.08 -6.79 6.48
CA ILE A 43 -8.98 -5.75 6.95
C ILE A 43 -9.58 -5.09 5.71
N LEU A 44 -10.88 -5.26 5.54
CA LEU A 44 -11.69 -4.57 4.55
C LEU A 44 -12.44 -3.43 5.24
N GLN A 45 -12.30 -2.23 4.69
CA GLN A 45 -13.02 -1.04 5.15
C GLN A 45 -13.73 -0.38 3.98
N PHE A 46 -14.77 0.38 4.30
CA PHE A 46 -15.50 1.18 3.32
C PHE A 46 -15.48 2.64 3.75
N GLY A 47 -15.25 3.52 2.78
CA GLY A 47 -15.27 4.97 2.96
C GLY A 47 -16.32 5.58 2.03
N VAL A 48 -17.01 6.62 2.47
CA VAL A 48 -17.96 7.35 1.64
C VAL A 48 -17.55 8.82 1.62
N LYS A 49 -17.50 9.42 0.45
CA LYS A 49 -17.08 10.82 0.30
C LYS A 49 -17.83 11.51 -0.84
N ASN A 50 -18.12 12.79 -0.64
CA ASN A 50 -18.58 13.64 -1.73
C ASN A 50 -17.36 14.13 -2.51
N GLU A 51 -17.40 13.94 -3.82
CA GLU A 51 -16.31 14.30 -4.72
C GLU A 51 -16.82 15.19 -5.83
N ASP A 52 -16.03 16.20 -6.16
CA ASP A 52 -16.24 17.04 -7.33
C ASP A 52 -15.32 16.62 -8.46
N PHE A 53 -15.92 16.25 -9.60
CA PHE A 53 -15.25 15.81 -10.80
C PHE A 53 -15.21 16.95 -11.82
N PHE A 54 -14.02 17.42 -12.20
CA PHE A 54 -13.86 18.39 -13.27
C PHE A 54 -14.18 17.77 -14.62
N ILE A 55 -15.08 18.41 -15.36
CA ILE A 55 -15.47 17.95 -16.70
C ILE A 55 -14.33 18.25 -17.68
N ARG A 56 -13.76 17.21 -18.29
CA ARG A 56 -12.68 17.30 -19.29
C ARG A 56 -13.21 17.48 -20.72
N THR A 57 -14.46 17.12 -20.99
CA THR A 57 -15.01 17.09 -22.35
C THR A 57 -15.23 18.48 -22.92
N ILE A 58 -14.59 18.76 -24.05
CA ILE A 58 -14.86 19.93 -24.89
C ILE A 58 -16.06 19.58 -25.78
N ASN A 59 -17.28 19.77 -25.28
CA ASN A 59 -18.47 19.76 -26.14
C ASN A 59 -18.65 21.16 -26.73
N GLU A 60 -18.69 21.27 -28.06
CA GLU A 60 -18.89 22.53 -28.78
C GLU A 60 -20.23 23.19 -28.40
N GLU A 61 -21.24 22.37 -28.10
CA GLU A 61 -22.50 22.80 -27.53
C GLU A 61 -22.54 22.62 -26.01
N LYS A 62 -22.80 23.70 -25.30
CA LYS A 62 -22.88 23.70 -23.83
C LYS A 62 -23.93 22.72 -23.29
N TYR A 63 -23.64 22.13 -22.14
CA TYR A 63 -24.61 21.36 -21.36
C TYR A 63 -25.74 22.27 -20.85
N LYS A 64 -26.96 21.71 -20.74
CA LYS A 64 -28.13 22.45 -20.26
C LYS A 64 -28.26 22.35 -18.75
N VAL A 65 -28.39 23.49 -18.08
CA VAL A 65 -28.66 23.56 -16.63
C VAL A 65 -29.96 22.85 -16.29
N GLY A 66 -29.96 22.06 -15.22
CA GLY A 66 -31.09 21.25 -14.77
C GLY A 66 -31.23 19.91 -15.50
N SER A 67 -30.29 19.54 -16.38
CA SER A 67 -30.23 18.20 -16.96
C SER A 67 -29.83 17.15 -15.93
N GLU A 68 -30.35 15.93 -16.10
CA GLU A 68 -29.95 14.78 -15.30
C GLU A 68 -28.52 14.37 -15.62
N VAL A 69 -27.82 13.87 -14.60
CA VAL A 69 -26.46 13.35 -14.73
C VAL A 69 -26.54 11.86 -14.51
N CYS A 70 -26.02 11.09 -15.45
CA CYS A 70 -25.87 9.64 -15.36
C CYS A 70 -24.39 9.30 -15.44
N ILE A 71 -23.90 8.42 -14.57
CA ILE A 71 -22.54 7.90 -14.60
C ILE A 71 -22.61 6.46 -15.07
N ASP A 72 -21.99 6.18 -16.22
CA ASP A 72 -22.03 4.88 -16.87
C ASP A 72 -20.77 4.05 -16.56
N GLU A 73 -19.62 4.72 -16.41
CA GLU A 73 -18.33 4.09 -16.17
C GLU A 73 -17.53 4.84 -15.10
N VAL A 74 -16.85 4.07 -14.25
CA VAL A 74 -15.87 4.59 -13.28
C VAL A 74 -14.56 3.83 -13.41
N SER A 75 -13.45 4.54 -13.25
CA SER A 75 -12.12 3.95 -13.13
C SER A 75 -11.31 4.66 -12.05
N LEU A 76 -10.51 3.87 -11.34
CA LEU A 76 -9.62 4.31 -10.27
C LEU A 76 -8.18 4.01 -10.68
N CYS A 77 -7.33 5.03 -10.64
CA CYS A 77 -5.91 4.91 -10.99
C CYS A 77 -5.06 5.43 -9.82
N TYR A 78 -3.99 4.72 -9.50
CA TYR A 78 -2.96 5.17 -8.56
C TYR A 78 -1.64 4.48 -8.89
N ASP A 79 -0.53 5.12 -8.54
CA ASP A 79 0.81 4.59 -8.82
C ASP A 79 1.26 3.63 -7.70
N TYR A 80 0.97 3.99 -6.45
CA TYR A 80 1.43 3.23 -5.29
C TYR A 80 0.61 3.49 -4.04
N ILE A 81 0.45 2.46 -3.20
CA ILE A 81 -0.13 2.61 -1.86
C ILE A 81 0.87 2.06 -0.84
N GLY A 82 1.18 2.80 0.20
CA GLY A 82 2.08 2.31 1.25
C GLY A 82 1.97 3.14 2.50
N ILE A 83 2.88 2.89 3.45
CA ILE A 83 2.97 3.67 4.67
C ILE A 83 4.30 4.44 4.69
N LYS A 84 4.25 5.69 5.15
CA LYS A 84 5.39 6.61 5.22
C LYS A 84 6.24 6.43 6.49
N ASP A 85 5.58 5.94 7.55
CA ASP A 85 5.84 6.19 8.97
C ASP A 85 6.02 7.67 9.32
N ASP A 86 5.14 8.11 10.21
CA ASP A 86 5.21 9.40 10.90
C ASP A 86 5.32 9.02 12.39
N GLU A 87 6.19 9.74 13.09
CA GLU A 87 6.48 9.59 14.51
C GLU A 87 5.24 9.30 15.35
N THR A 88 5.35 8.31 16.24
CA THR A 88 4.37 7.97 17.27
C THR A 88 3.80 9.23 17.91
N ILE A 89 2.46 9.33 17.89
CA ILE A 89 1.65 10.42 18.43
C ILE A 89 2.19 10.89 19.81
N ASN A 90 2.67 12.13 19.84
CA ASN A 90 2.83 13.05 20.99
C ASN A 90 4.02 12.97 21.98
N ALA A 91 5.16 12.33 21.68
CA ALA A 91 6.35 12.53 22.54
C ALA A 91 7.71 12.34 21.83
N LEU A 92 8.29 13.44 21.33
CA LEU A 92 9.65 13.93 21.63
C LEU A 92 10.13 14.88 20.52
N ALA A 93 9.85 16.17 20.73
CA ALA A 93 10.44 17.32 20.06
C ALA A 93 11.96 17.47 20.31
N SER A 94 12.72 16.37 20.29
CA SER A 94 14.16 16.40 20.55
C SER A 94 14.92 15.27 19.88
N TYR A 95 14.55 14.85 18.67
CA TYR A 95 15.50 14.18 17.78
C TYR A 95 15.07 14.42 16.33
N ASN A 96 15.59 15.50 15.73
CA ASN A 96 15.79 15.59 14.28
C ASN A 96 16.77 14.49 13.85
N ASN A 97 16.40 13.21 13.99
CA ASN A 97 17.16 12.10 13.45
C ASN A 97 16.69 11.93 12.01
N LYS A 98 17.32 12.67 11.09
CA LYS A 98 17.21 12.47 9.63
C LYS A 98 17.41 11.01 9.17
N ASN A 99 17.76 10.10 10.09
CA ASN A 99 18.18 8.72 9.89
C ASN A 99 17.12 7.64 10.19
N ARG A 100 15.90 7.99 10.64
CA ARG A 100 14.85 6.99 10.98
C ARG A 100 13.63 6.99 10.04
N LYS A 101 13.79 7.50 8.82
CA LYS A 101 12.72 7.45 7.81
C LYS A 101 12.38 5.99 7.47
N GLY A 102 11.10 5.66 7.45
CA GLY A 102 10.62 4.33 7.10
C GLY A 102 10.83 3.29 8.19
N GLU A 103 11.03 3.65 9.45
CA GLU A 103 11.05 2.68 10.54
C GLU A 103 9.64 2.52 11.13
N ILE A 104 9.12 1.30 11.34
CA ILE A 104 7.94 1.09 12.17
C ILE A 104 8.34 0.48 13.50
N LEU A 105 7.91 1.12 14.58
CA LEU A 105 8.01 0.55 15.91
C LEU A 105 6.85 -0.42 16.16
N VAL A 106 7.17 -1.68 16.40
CA VAL A 106 6.21 -2.71 16.82
C VAL A 106 6.55 -3.17 18.23
N GLU A 107 5.51 -3.51 19.00
CA GLU A 107 5.69 -4.17 20.29
C GLU A 107 5.65 -5.68 20.11
N ALA A 108 6.67 -6.36 20.63
CA ALA A 108 6.86 -7.80 20.62
C ALA A 108 7.09 -8.28 22.06
N ASN A 109 6.09 -8.92 22.69
CA ASN A 109 6.16 -9.40 24.09
C ASN A 109 6.64 -8.33 25.09
N GLY A 110 6.02 -7.14 25.09
CA GLY A 110 6.40 -6.05 26.00
C GLY A 110 7.68 -5.31 25.60
N ARG A 111 8.29 -5.66 24.46
CA ARG A 111 9.53 -5.05 23.96
C ARG A 111 9.34 -4.33 22.65
N LYS A 112 10.00 -3.19 22.53
CA LYS A 112 10.01 -2.38 21.32
C LYS A 112 10.99 -2.95 20.30
N VAL A 113 10.49 -3.29 19.11
CA VAL A 113 11.29 -3.72 17.95
C VAL A 113 11.09 -2.71 16.83
N TYR A 114 12.19 -2.21 16.28
CA TYR A 114 12.16 -1.30 15.14
C TYR A 114 12.33 -2.11 13.85
N LEU A 115 11.35 -2.02 12.96
CA LEU A 115 11.41 -2.63 11.63
C LEU A 115 11.74 -1.54 10.62
N LYS A 116 12.74 -1.76 9.78
CA LYS A 116 13.16 -0.83 8.73
C LYS A 116 12.47 -1.16 7.43
N GLY A 117 11.94 -0.14 6.76
CA GLY A 117 11.36 -0.24 5.43
C GLY A 117 12.40 -0.70 4.43
N LYS A 118 12.04 -1.68 3.60
CA LYS A 118 12.94 -2.18 2.56
C LYS A 118 12.88 -1.27 1.36
N ASN A 119 14.03 -0.73 0.95
CA ASN A 119 14.15 0.16 -0.21
C ASN A 119 13.63 -0.48 -1.51
N THR A 120 13.73 -1.80 -1.66
CA THR A 120 13.20 -2.54 -2.83
C THR A 120 11.66 -2.56 -2.89
N SER A 121 11.00 -2.24 -1.77
CA SER A 121 9.54 -2.12 -1.64
C SER A 121 9.11 -0.67 -1.37
N ALA A 122 9.98 0.29 -1.68
CA ALA A 122 9.71 1.70 -1.48
C ALA A 122 9.33 2.34 -2.81
N ASN A 123 8.26 3.14 -2.82
CA ASN A 123 8.06 4.15 -3.85
C ASN A 123 8.64 5.47 -3.34
N VAL A 124 9.37 6.18 -4.20
CA VAL A 124 9.93 7.51 -3.93
C VAL A 124 9.15 8.54 -4.73
N SER A 125 8.24 9.24 -4.07
CA SER A 125 7.45 10.32 -4.67
C SER A 125 8.17 11.65 -4.46
N LYS A 126 8.37 12.42 -5.53
CA LYS A 126 9.03 13.73 -5.47
C LYS A 126 8.03 14.79 -4.99
N TYR A 127 8.25 15.28 -3.77
CA TYR A 127 7.43 16.34 -3.17
C TYR A 127 7.89 17.74 -3.61
N ASN A 128 9.20 17.96 -3.82
CA ASN A 128 9.78 19.13 -4.48
C ASN A 128 11.23 18.85 -4.91
N GLU A 129 11.98 19.84 -5.44
CA GLU A 129 13.37 19.66 -5.90
C GLU A 129 14.32 19.07 -4.83
N SER A 130 14.03 19.26 -3.54
CA SER A 130 14.90 18.85 -2.43
C SER A 130 14.26 17.82 -1.48
N ASN A 131 12.97 17.53 -1.62
CA ASN A 131 12.21 16.69 -0.69
C ASN A 131 11.56 15.51 -1.42
N TYR A 132 11.78 14.32 -0.85
CA TYR A 132 11.21 13.07 -1.31
C TYR A 132 10.41 12.43 -0.19
N LEU A 133 9.29 11.83 -0.54
CA LEU A 133 8.47 11.02 0.35
C LEU A 133 8.63 9.56 -0.06
N MET A 134 8.90 8.70 0.93
CA MET A 134 9.04 7.26 0.70
C MET A 134 7.85 6.53 1.29
N LEU A 135 7.20 5.72 0.47
CA LEU A 135 6.12 4.83 0.88
C LEU A 135 6.57 3.39 0.81
N TYR A 136 6.46 2.67 1.92
CA TYR A 136 6.93 1.29 2.01
C TYR A 136 5.76 0.31 2.09
N LYS A 137 5.97 -0.88 1.51
CA LYS A 137 5.08 -2.04 1.67
C LYS A 137 5.74 -3.18 2.45
N GLU A 138 7.05 -3.19 2.63
CA GLU A 138 7.75 -4.25 3.37
C GLU A 138 8.71 -3.65 4.41
N PHE A 139 8.70 -4.23 5.60
CA PHE A 139 9.53 -3.83 6.73
C PHE A 139 10.23 -5.03 7.34
N GLU A 140 11.47 -4.86 7.77
CA GLU A 140 12.24 -5.92 8.43
C GLU A 140 12.97 -5.43 9.69
N GLY A 141 12.97 -6.25 10.73
CA GLY A 141 13.74 -6.01 11.94
C GLY A 141 14.25 -7.31 12.54
N TYR A 142 15.08 -7.17 13.58
CA TYR A 142 15.69 -8.32 14.23
C TYR A 142 15.51 -8.25 15.73
N PHE A 143 15.24 -9.40 16.35
CA PHE A 143 15.20 -9.55 17.80
C PHE A 143 15.82 -10.89 18.22
N ASN A 144 16.16 -11.03 19.51
CA ASN A 144 16.85 -12.22 20.03
C ASN A 144 15.92 -13.12 20.85
N SER A 145 15.80 -14.41 20.49
CA SER A 145 14.91 -15.38 21.15
C SER A 145 15.20 -15.60 22.65
N ILE A 146 16.47 -15.49 23.04
CA ILE A 146 16.97 -15.84 24.39
C ILE A 146 16.29 -15.04 25.50
N ILE A 147 15.67 -13.90 25.17
CA ILE A 147 15.11 -12.97 26.14
C ILE A 147 13.60 -13.15 26.34
N TYR A 148 13.01 -14.22 25.80
CA TYR A 148 11.58 -14.50 25.88
C TYR A 148 11.32 -15.84 26.55
N SER A 149 10.47 -15.83 27.59
CA SER A 149 10.03 -17.01 28.34
C SER A 149 8.88 -17.77 27.66
N SER A 150 8.27 -17.17 26.63
CA SER A 150 7.15 -17.71 25.87
C SER A 150 7.61 -18.24 24.51
N ASP A 151 7.00 -19.33 24.06
CA ASP A 151 7.18 -19.88 22.71
C ASP A 151 6.49 -19.03 21.64
N ARG A 152 5.81 -17.94 22.02
CA ARG A 152 5.07 -17.02 21.14
C ARG A 152 5.51 -15.57 21.29
N VAL A 153 5.48 -14.81 20.20
CA VAL A 153 5.56 -13.34 20.14
C VAL A 153 4.23 -12.80 19.62
N SER A 154 3.65 -11.89 20.38
CA SER A 154 2.58 -11.01 19.88
C SER A 154 3.22 -9.74 19.32
N VAL A 155 3.02 -9.49 18.02
CA VAL A 155 3.44 -8.28 17.31
C VAL A 155 2.25 -7.35 17.25
N PHE A 156 2.39 -6.09 17.68
CA PHE A 156 1.31 -5.09 17.60
C PHE A 156 1.80 -3.67 17.28
N LYS A 157 1.04 -2.94 16.46
CA LYS A 157 1.14 -1.48 16.28
C LYS A 157 -0.25 -0.90 16.01
N HIS A 158 -0.64 0.09 16.81
CA HIS A 158 -1.89 0.81 16.63
C HIS A 158 -1.78 1.89 15.55
N GLY A 159 -2.87 2.12 14.81
CA GLY A 159 -3.06 3.35 14.02
C GLY A 159 -2.13 3.51 12.82
N LEU A 160 -1.87 2.45 12.06
CA LEU A 160 -1.17 2.56 10.77
C LEU A 160 -1.96 3.45 9.82
N ARG A 161 -1.24 4.43 9.26
CA ARG A 161 -1.76 5.37 8.26
C ARG A 161 -1.26 4.99 6.87
N TYR A 162 -2.20 4.84 5.94
CA TYR A 162 -1.91 4.54 4.54
C TYR A 162 -1.98 5.78 3.67
N PHE A 163 -1.05 5.83 2.73
CA PHE A 163 -0.92 6.91 1.76
C PHE A 163 -0.97 6.35 0.35
N VAL A 164 -1.58 7.10 -0.56
CA VAL A 164 -1.68 6.76 -1.98
C VAL A 164 -1.00 7.84 -2.81
N ASP A 165 -0.12 7.40 -3.72
CA ASP A 165 0.53 8.23 -4.71
C ASP A 165 -0.21 8.19 -6.05
N GLY A 166 -0.32 9.35 -6.70
CA GLY A 166 -0.92 9.46 -8.04
C GLY A 166 -2.42 9.16 -8.12
N LEU A 167 -3.18 9.29 -7.02
CA LEU A 167 -4.61 8.95 -7.01
C LEU A 167 -5.43 9.84 -7.98
N GLU A 168 -6.13 9.19 -8.91
CA GLU A 168 -7.07 9.81 -9.83
C GLU A 168 -8.30 8.92 -10.02
N ILE A 169 -9.47 9.57 -10.06
CA ILE A 169 -10.75 8.92 -10.32
C ILE A 169 -11.32 9.54 -11.57
N ASN A 170 -11.65 8.69 -12.55
CA ASN A 170 -12.25 9.12 -13.80
C ASN A 170 -13.65 8.54 -13.90
N ILE A 171 -14.60 9.38 -14.28
CA ILE A 171 -15.98 9.01 -14.57
C ILE A 171 -16.31 9.31 -16.01
N LYS A 172 -17.16 8.49 -16.62
CA LYS A 172 -17.80 8.79 -17.90
C LYS A 172 -19.29 8.57 -17.78
N GLY A 173 -20.05 9.33 -18.56
CA GLY A 173 -21.49 9.19 -18.57
C GLY A 173 -22.15 10.26 -19.43
N LYS A 174 -23.35 10.70 -19.02
CA LYS A 174 -24.14 11.69 -19.75
C LYS A 174 -24.67 12.81 -18.86
N ILE A 175 -24.73 14.01 -19.42
CA ILE A 175 -25.48 15.16 -18.88
C ILE A 175 -26.64 15.42 -19.85
N GLY A 176 -27.85 15.04 -19.46
CA GLY A 176 -28.97 14.92 -20.37
C GLY A 176 -28.70 13.85 -21.41
N ASP A 177 -28.67 14.24 -22.68
CA ASP A 177 -28.37 13.38 -23.83
C ASP A 177 -26.89 13.45 -24.28
N LYS A 178 -26.08 14.32 -23.68
CA LYS A 178 -24.71 14.58 -24.12
C LYS A 178 -23.68 13.82 -23.28
N PRO A 179 -22.69 13.16 -23.91
CA PRO A 179 -21.64 12.45 -23.17
C PRO A 179 -20.71 13.43 -22.45
N PHE A 180 -20.15 12.99 -21.33
CA PHE A 180 -19.09 13.71 -20.61
C PHE A 180 -18.05 12.74 -20.02
N GLU A 181 -16.88 13.27 -19.75
CA GLU A 181 -15.80 12.67 -18.98
C GLU A 181 -15.43 13.63 -17.85
N GLY A 182 -15.38 13.11 -16.62
CA GLY A 182 -15.06 13.86 -15.42
C GLY A 182 -13.83 13.28 -14.72
N VAL A 183 -13.06 14.13 -14.05
CA VAL A 183 -11.90 13.71 -13.26
C VAL A 183 -11.87 14.34 -11.88
N LYS A 184 -11.58 13.52 -10.87
CA LYS A 184 -11.07 13.95 -9.57
C LYS A 184 -9.61 13.54 -9.48
N SER A 185 -8.70 14.52 -9.55
CA SER A 185 -7.28 14.30 -9.30
C SER A 185 -6.93 14.77 -7.90
N TYR A 186 -6.25 13.92 -7.15
CA TYR A 186 -5.75 14.25 -5.82
C TYR A 186 -4.33 14.85 -5.85
N LYS A 187 -3.84 15.19 -7.04
CA LYS A 187 -2.60 15.95 -7.22
C LYS A 187 -2.80 17.37 -6.71
N LYS A 188 -1.80 17.94 -6.04
CA LYS A 188 -1.86 19.32 -5.56
C LYS A 188 -1.77 20.27 -6.75
N ASN A 189 -2.91 20.86 -7.13
CA ASN A 189 -2.97 21.90 -8.15
C ASN A 189 -2.17 23.12 -7.66
N ASN A 190 -0.99 23.35 -8.25
CA ASN A 190 -0.22 24.62 -8.35
C ASN A 190 1.30 24.45 -8.29
N SER A 191 1.81 23.23 -8.19
CA SER A 191 3.21 22.92 -8.39
C SER A 191 3.30 21.56 -9.08
N ASN A 192 4.37 21.28 -9.84
CA ASN A 192 4.63 19.96 -10.43
C ASN A 192 4.96 18.89 -9.36
N GLU A 193 4.28 18.96 -8.21
CA GLU A 193 4.59 18.26 -6.96
C GLU A 193 3.48 17.25 -6.68
N ILE A 194 3.79 15.97 -6.89
CA ILE A 194 2.91 14.87 -6.57
C ILE A 194 3.21 14.49 -5.13
N THR A 195 2.28 14.81 -4.22
CA THR A 195 2.37 14.42 -2.83
C THR A 195 1.43 13.26 -2.59
N PRO A 196 1.91 12.12 -2.06
CA PRO A 196 1.02 11.07 -1.65
C PRO A 196 0.01 11.56 -0.61
N ILE A 197 -1.25 11.23 -0.81
CA ILE A 197 -2.34 11.63 0.08
C ILE A 197 -2.55 10.58 1.15
N GLU A 198 -2.85 10.98 2.38
CA GLU A 198 -3.27 10.04 3.42
C GLU A 198 -4.71 9.60 3.17
N ILE A 199 -4.99 8.32 2.94
CA ILE A 199 -6.35 7.82 2.66
C ILE A 199 -7.09 7.34 3.91
N THR A 200 -6.35 6.88 4.92
CA THR A 200 -6.88 6.44 6.23
C THR A 200 -7.02 7.61 7.19
N LYS A 201 -7.65 8.67 6.70
CA LYS A 201 -7.97 9.87 7.46
C LYS A 201 -9.43 10.17 7.26
N LEU A 202 -10.12 10.42 8.37
CA LEU A 202 -11.48 10.92 8.37
C LEU A 202 -11.45 12.41 8.07
N ASP A 203 -12.33 12.86 7.18
CA ASP A 203 -12.60 14.27 7.00
C ASP A 203 -13.08 14.85 8.33
N VAL A 204 -12.46 15.94 8.74
CA VAL A 204 -12.90 16.68 9.91
C VAL A 204 -14.12 17.48 9.49
N LEU A 205 -15.29 17.15 10.02
CA LEU A 205 -16.50 17.97 9.85
C LEU A 205 -16.24 19.34 10.49
N GLY A 206 -15.96 20.34 9.67
CA GLY A 206 -15.75 21.74 10.10
C GLY A 206 -14.54 22.38 9.43
N ASP A 207 -14.73 23.62 8.97
CA ASP A 207 -13.70 24.50 8.39
C ASP A 207 -12.71 24.95 9.49
N TYR A 208 -11.94 24.01 10.04
CA TYR A 208 -10.96 24.28 11.10
C TYR A 208 -9.77 25.01 10.50
N ARG A 209 -9.81 26.33 10.64
CA ARG A 209 -8.69 27.21 10.37
C ARG A 209 -7.80 27.24 11.62
N TYR A 210 -6.57 26.79 11.50
CA TYR A 210 -5.55 26.93 12.55
C TYR A 210 -4.45 27.88 12.05
N ARG A 211 -3.65 28.42 12.96
CA ARG A 211 -2.44 29.17 12.59
C ARG A 211 -1.22 28.30 12.87
N ASP A 212 -0.31 28.20 11.91
CA ASP A 212 0.95 27.47 12.11
C ASP A 212 1.92 28.20 13.06
N ASP A 213 3.09 27.62 13.32
CA ASP A 213 4.14 28.21 14.16
C ASP A 213 4.70 29.54 13.60
N LYS A 214 4.37 29.87 12.34
CA LYS A 214 4.70 31.13 11.66
C LYS A 214 3.49 32.06 11.57
N ASN A 215 2.41 31.74 12.30
CA ASN A 215 1.17 32.50 12.38
C ASN A 215 0.39 32.60 11.05
N GLN A 216 0.64 31.70 10.10
CA GLN A 216 -0.05 31.60 8.82
C GLN A 216 -1.39 30.87 8.99
N LEU A 217 -2.47 31.44 8.46
CA LEU A 217 -3.79 30.82 8.50
C LEU A 217 -3.83 29.61 7.56
N CYS A 218 -3.93 28.42 8.13
CA CYS A 218 -4.02 27.14 7.43
C CYS A 218 -5.43 26.56 7.64
N SER A 219 -6.09 26.11 6.58
CA SER A 219 -7.28 25.26 6.69
C SER A 219 -6.87 23.79 6.55
N TYR A 220 -7.56 22.90 7.25
CA TYR A 220 -7.56 21.50 6.84
C TYR A 220 -8.34 21.40 5.53
N SER A 221 -7.64 21.19 4.42
CA SER A 221 -8.29 20.71 3.20
C SER A 221 -8.90 19.35 3.51
N GLU A 222 -10.10 19.08 2.97
CA GLU A 222 -10.66 17.74 2.83
C GLU A 222 -9.51 16.75 2.56
N SER A 223 -9.27 15.83 3.49
CA SER A 223 -8.04 15.02 3.45
C SER A 223 -8.36 13.58 3.77
N GLY A 224 -8.17 12.73 2.76
CA GLY A 224 -8.39 11.29 2.81
C GLY A 224 -9.70 10.85 2.18
N LEU A 225 -9.99 9.56 2.31
CA LEU A 225 -11.14 8.89 1.69
C LEU A 225 -12.16 8.42 2.75
N ASN A 226 -12.13 9.03 3.94
CA ASN A 226 -12.95 8.62 5.08
C ASN A 226 -12.75 7.17 5.52
N LEU A 227 -11.52 6.67 5.39
CA LEU A 227 -11.11 5.36 5.90
C LEU A 227 -10.45 5.53 7.28
N SER A 228 -10.57 4.50 8.13
CA SER A 228 -9.95 4.50 9.45
C SER A 228 -8.52 3.98 9.40
N THR A 229 -7.70 4.38 10.37
CA THR A 229 -6.37 3.80 10.54
C THR A 229 -6.46 2.30 10.82
N VAL A 230 -5.40 1.57 10.45
CA VAL A 230 -5.38 0.11 10.50
C VAL A 230 -4.49 -0.35 11.65
N ASN A 231 -4.92 -1.33 12.43
CA ASN A 231 -4.06 -1.93 13.46
C ASN A 231 -3.26 -3.09 12.86
N LEU A 232 -1.95 -3.11 13.12
CA LEU A 232 -1.11 -4.27 12.89
C LEU A 232 -1.17 -5.16 14.12
N TYR A 233 -1.51 -6.44 13.96
CA TYR A 233 -1.47 -7.40 15.07
C TYR A 233 -1.16 -8.82 14.58
N GLY A 234 -0.47 -9.64 15.36
CA GLY A 234 -0.28 -11.03 15.00
C GLY A 234 0.51 -11.81 16.04
N ASP A 235 0.16 -13.09 16.20
CA ASP A 235 0.86 -14.01 17.09
C ASP A 235 1.68 -14.99 16.25
N LEU A 236 2.95 -15.15 16.61
CA LEU A 236 3.90 -16.02 15.91
C LEU A 236 4.69 -16.86 16.90
N LEU A 237 5.03 -18.08 16.54
CA LEU A 237 5.93 -18.94 17.28
C LEU A 237 7.39 -18.48 17.15
N ILE A 238 8.16 -18.69 18.22
CA ILE A 238 9.59 -18.40 18.29
C ILE A 238 10.39 -19.70 18.11
N PRO A 239 11.35 -19.75 17.16
CA PRO A 239 12.29 -20.86 17.09
C PRO A 239 13.21 -20.88 18.32
N LYS A 240 13.14 -21.98 19.09
CA LYS A 240 13.86 -22.18 20.37
C LYS A 240 15.39 -22.20 20.23
N ASP A 241 15.89 -22.52 19.05
CA ASP A 241 17.31 -22.77 18.76
C ASP A 241 18.04 -21.55 18.15
N LYS A 242 17.33 -20.47 17.80
CA LYS A 242 17.90 -19.35 17.03
C LYS A 242 18.11 -18.11 17.87
N LYS A 243 19.37 -17.72 18.10
CA LYS A 243 19.72 -16.54 18.91
C LYS A 243 19.21 -15.21 18.33
N ARG A 244 19.08 -15.09 17.00
CA ARG A 244 18.60 -13.89 16.30
C ARG A 244 17.57 -14.29 15.25
N ILE A 245 16.39 -13.66 15.31
CA ILE A 245 15.24 -13.91 14.45
C ILE A 245 14.99 -12.65 13.62
N LYS A 246 14.68 -12.83 12.34
CA LYS A 246 14.24 -11.74 11.46
C LYS A 246 12.72 -11.70 11.46
N LEU A 247 12.15 -10.57 11.85
CA LEU A 247 10.73 -10.26 11.72
C LEU A 247 10.52 -9.50 10.41
N THR A 248 9.60 -9.97 9.59
CA THR A 248 9.18 -9.27 8.38
C THR A 248 7.69 -9.00 8.41
N VAL A 249 7.32 -7.77 8.04
CA VAL A 249 5.94 -7.33 7.82
C VAL A 249 5.82 -6.92 6.36
N LYS A 250 4.92 -7.57 5.62
CA LYS A 250 4.58 -7.24 4.24
C LYS A 250 3.12 -6.81 4.16
N LEU A 251 2.89 -5.64 3.58
CA LEU A 251 1.61 -4.99 3.44
C LEU A 251 1.17 -5.08 1.98
N GLU A 252 -0.04 -5.56 1.76
CA GLU A 252 -0.66 -5.67 0.43
C GLU A 252 -1.96 -4.85 0.43
N PRO A 253 -1.86 -3.51 0.32
CA PRO A 253 -3.02 -2.64 0.22
C PRO A 253 -3.61 -2.62 -1.20
N CYS A 254 -4.94 -2.62 -1.28
CA CYS A 254 -5.73 -2.48 -2.50
C CYS A 254 -6.87 -1.48 -2.25
N LEU A 255 -7.00 -0.47 -3.11
CA LEU A 255 -8.09 0.50 -3.09
C LEU A 255 -8.98 0.26 -4.30
N SER A 256 -10.30 0.35 -4.13
CA SER A 256 -11.28 0.18 -5.19
C SER A 256 -12.47 1.11 -4.99
N ILE A 257 -13.27 1.27 -6.04
CA ILE A 257 -14.54 2.00 -6.00
C ILE A 257 -15.64 0.97 -6.13
N GLU A 258 -16.53 0.95 -5.15
CA GLU A 258 -17.72 0.11 -5.14
C GLU A 258 -18.84 0.76 -5.96
N ASP A 259 -18.97 2.08 -5.86
CA ASP A 259 -20.10 2.80 -6.44
C ASP A 259 -19.83 4.31 -6.57
N VAL A 260 -20.50 4.94 -7.55
CA VAL A 260 -20.51 6.39 -7.75
C VAL A 260 -21.90 6.86 -8.15
N GLU A 261 -22.48 7.75 -7.35
CA GLU A 261 -23.82 8.28 -7.56
C GLU A 261 -23.79 9.81 -7.68
N PRO A 262 -24.30 10.43 -8.77
CA PRO A 262 -24.39 11.88 -8.87
C PRO A 262 -25.36 12.46 -7.84
N ILE A 263 -24.97 13.55 -7.16
CA ILE A 263 -25.76 14.14 -6.07
C ILE A 263 -26.89 15.02 -6.59
N LEU A 264 -26.60 15.78 -7.66
CA LEU A 264 -27.48 16.84 -8.17
C LEU A 264 -27.59 16.78 -9.69
N LYS A 265 -28.65 17.42 -10.19
CA LYS A 265 -28.73 17.81 -11.60
C LYS A 265 -27.62 18.80 -11.93
N TYR A 266 -27.21 18.85 -13.19
CA TYR A 266 -26.15 19.74 -13.65
C TYR A 266 -26.50 21.21 -13.39
N ASP A 267 -25.61 21.94 -12.73
CA ASP A 267 -25.83 23.30 -12.26
C ASP A 267 -25.32 24.39 -13.22
N GLY A 268 -24.63 23.99 -14.31
CA GLY A 268 -24.01 24.91 -15.26
C GLY A 268 -22.51 25.13 -15.07
N GLY A 269 -21.91 24.56 -14.01
CA GLY A 269 -20.50 24.68 -13.68
C GLY A 269 -19.57 23.78 -14.49
N SER A 270 -18.29 23.77 -14.13
CA SER A 270 -17.27 22.91 -14.74
C SER A 270 -17.08 21.57 -14.01
N THR A 271 -17.94 21.27 -13.04
CA THR A 271 -17.81 20.13 -12.15
C THR A 271 -19.10 19.33 -12.03
N ILE A 272 -18.96 18.03 -11.75
CA ILE A 272 -20.05 17.14 -11.35
C ILE A 272 -19.78 16.69 -9.91
N SER A 273 -20.72 16.96 -9.01
CA SER A 273 -20.66 16.46 -7.63
C SER A 273 -21.29 15.06 -7.56
N ALA A 274 -20.55 14.08 -7.05
CA ALA A 274 -21.00 12.71 -6.87
C ALA A 274 -20.58 12.16 -5.51
N VAL A 275 -21.38 11.27 -4.93
CA VAL A 275 -20.99 10.45 -3.79
C VAL A 275 -20.20 9.26 -4.31
N VAL A 276 -18.99 9.06 -3.79
CA VAL A 276 -18.15 7.90 -4.11
C VAL A 276 -18.07 6.99 -2.89
N LYS A 277 -18.35 5.70 -3.10
CA LYS A 277 -18.18 4.64 -2.11
C LYS A 277 -16.88 3.88 -2.44
N TYR A 278 -15.89 4.01 -1.57
CA TYR A 278 -14.60 3.32 -1.70
C TYR A 278 -14.59 2.05 -0.87
N SER A 279 -13.85 1.04 -1.35
CA SER A 279 -13.41 -0.09 -0.53
C SER A 279 -11.89 -0.11 -0.44
N PHE A 280 -11.39 -0.46 0.74
CA PHE A 280 -9.96 -0.54 1.01
C PHE A 280 -9.66 -1.85 1.72
N LEU A 281 -8.97 -2.76 1.01
CA LEU A 281 -8.51 -4.03 1.53
C LEU A 281 -7.03 -3.91 1.88
N THR A 282 -6.68 -4.32 3.09
CA THR A 282 -5.28 -4.45 3.51
C THR A 282 -5.01 -5.84 4.03
N THR A 283 -4.08 -6.54 3.39
CA THR A 283 -3.56 -7.81 3.88
C THR A 283 -2.20 -7.57 4.54
N HIS A 284 -2.08 -7.93 5.82
CA HIS A 284 -0.85 -7.80 6.59
C HIS A 284 -0.26 -9.19 6.82
N ASN A 285 0.85 -9.45 6.16
CA ASN A 285 1.59 -10.70 6.26
C ASN A 285 2.76 -10.50 7.23
N ILE A 286 2.74 -11.19 8.37
CA ILE A 286 3.79 -11.12 9.39
C ILE A 286 4.44 -12.48 9.51
N TYR A 287 5.77 -12.55 9.44
CA TYR A 287 6.48 -13.81 9.59
C TYR A 287 7.85 -13.68 10.19
N HIS A 288 8.28 -14.77 10.82
CA HIS A 288 9.65 -14.98 11.24
C HIS A 288 10.40 -15.73 10.16
N SER A 289 11.58 -15.22 9.79
CA SER A 289 12.51 -15.95 8.94
C SER A 289 13.84 -16.19 9.66
N THR A 290 14.44 -17.34 9.35
CA THR A 290 15.76 -17.73 9.82
C THR A 290 16.61 -18.14 8.63
N LYS A 291 17.93 -17.97 8.73
CA LYS A 291 18.84 -18.49 7.72
C LYS A 291 19.06 -19.99 7.96
N GLU A 292 18.89 -20.78 6.90
CA GLU A 292 19.18 -22.20 6.87
C GLU A 292 20.13 -22.51 5.71
N SER A 293 21.11 -23.37 5.95
CA SER A 293 22.02 -23.86 4.91
C SER A 293 21.36 -25.03 4.20
N LEU A 294 21.13 -24.89 2.89
CA LEU A 294 20.54 -25.92 2.04
C LEU A 294 21.58 -26.37 1.00
N GLY A 295 21.68 -27.68 0.77
CA GLY A 295 22.39 -28.20 -0.39
C GLY A 295 21.45 -28.20 -1.59
N VAL A 296 21.80 -27.47 -2.64
CA VAL A 296 21.06 -27.48 -3.91
C VAL A 296 21.90 -28.18 -4.97
N PHE A 297 21.26 -29.13 -5.63
CA PHE A 297 21.84 -29.92 -6.72
C PHE A 297 21.57 -29.20 -8.04
N ILE A 298 22.62 -28.72 -8.71
CA ILE A 298 22.53 -27.96 -9.96
C ILE A 298 23.19 -28.76 -11.09
N ASP A 299 22.44 -29.04 -12.15
CA ASP A 299 22.97 -29.61 -13.41
C ASP A 299 23.57 -28.47 -14.25
N SER A 300 24.75 -28.67 -14.82
CA SER A 300 25.40 -27.74 -15.76
C SER A 300 24.57 -27.45 -17.02
N ASN A 301 23.56 -28.28 -17.33
CA ASN A 301 22.60 -28.06 -18.42
C ASN A 301 21.31 -27.34 -17.99
N GLY A 302 21.11 -27.06 -16.69
CA GLY A 302 19.83 -26.64 -16.11
C GLY A 302 19.50 -25.15 -16.14
N ILE A 303 20.41 -24.27 -16.61
CA ILE A 303 20.12 -22.84 -16.76
C ILE A 303 20.21 -22.44 -18.23
N LYS A 304 19.12 -22.66 -18.98
CA LYS A 304 18.89 -21.91 -20.22
C LYS A 304 18.35 -20.52 -19.85
N TYR A 305 19.23 -19.53 -19.75
CA TYR A 305 18.78 -18.15 -19.80
C TYR A 305 18.22 -17.89 -21.21
N ARG A 306 16.93 -17.56 -21.33
CA ARG A 306 16.44 -16.97 -22.56
C ARG A 306 16.84 -15.50 -22.53
N LYS A 307 17.86 -15.13 -23.32
CA LYS A 307 18.18 -13.73 -23.58
C LYS A 307 16.97 -13.15 -24.32
N VAL A 308 16.13 -12.39 -23.63
CA VAL A 308 15.08 -11.61 -24.30
C VAL A 308 15.79 -10.42 -24.93
N ASN A 309 16.03 -10.47 -26.24
CA ASN A 309 16.41 -9.29 -27.00
C ASN A 309 15.21 -8.35 -26.98
N ILE A 310 15.27 -7.32 -26.13
CA ILE A 310 14.43 -6.13 -26.29
C ILE A 310 15.11 -5.34 -27.41
N TYR A 311 14.78 -5.68 -28.65
CA TYR A 311 14.70 -4.81 -29.83
C TYR A 311 14.35 -5.75 -30.99
N GLY A 312 13.08 -5.72 -31.37
CA GLY A 312 12.64 -6.19 -32.67
C GLY A 312 13.10 -5.22 -33.75
N ASP A 313 13.50 -5.83 -34.86
CA ASP A 313 13.44 -5.32 -36.23
C ASP A 313 14.46 -4.27 -36.67
N LYS A 314 15.44 -4.75 -37.45
CA LYS A 314 15.33 -4.74 -38.92
C LYS A 314 15.98 -5.97 -39.53
#